data_AF-A0A932IFY1-F1
#
_entry.id   AF-A0A932IFY1-F1
#
_cell.length_a   1.000
_cell.length_b   1.000
_cell.length_c   1.000
_cell.angle_alpha   90.00
_cell.angle_beta   90.00
_cell.angle_gamma   90.00
#
_symmetry.space_group_name_H-M   'P 1'
#
loop_
_entity.id
_entity.type
_entity.pdbx_description
1 polymer ?
#
loop_
_entity_poly.entity_id
_entity_poly.type
_entity_poly.pdbx_seq_one_letter_code
_entity_poly.pdbx_strand_id
1 'polypeptide(L)'
;CDPAKNKSGWTAASGKCLIDGKCISSGASQAGSGGCFVCDTKTPSQWTQKAAGTACNLGGCFNLPKCDAAGVCSGTQKPGCCVANADCDNDPAVPGVCEEKACNIVTGKCELKPVAGCCTAGICCDIPTNTMKEKGAACGGVKSGAEYKCEGSLVMKRDIFSGGCTGTEPSKCAGSITSYGEWTQYKDCKDQTCTPGSSVTVAPICK
;
A
#
# COMPACT_ATOMS: atom_id res chain seq x y z
N CYS A 1 25.18 7.40 -20.19
CA CYS A 1 25.68 6.04 -20.07
C CYS A 1 25.38 5.31 -21.33
N ASP A 2 26.41 4.72 -21.90
CA ASP A 2 26.31 4.01 -23.16
C ASP A 2 26.31 2.51 -22.86
N PRO A 3 25.15 1.84 -22.88
CA PRO A 3 25.07 0.40 -22.64
C PRO A 3 25.76 -0.41 -23.75
N ALA A 4 26.10 0.20 -24.90
CA ALA A 4 26.86 -0.45 -25.96
C ALA A 4 28.38 -0.47 -25.69
N LYS A 5 28.88 0.35 -24.75
CA LYS A 5 30.33 0.47 -24.50
C LYS A 5 30.87 -0.37 -23.35
N ASN A 6 30.07 -0.69 -22.33
CA ASN A 6 30.55 -1.52 -21.23
C ASN A 6 29.39 -2.15 -20.44
N LYS A 7 29.41 -3.47 -20.28
CA LYS A 7 28.40 -4.25 -19.52
C LYS A 7 28.69 -4.31 -18.01
N SER A 8 29.87 -3.86 -17.56
CA SER A 8 30.32 -3.95 -16.16
C SER A 8 30.94 -2.67 -15.59
N GLY A 9 31.20 -1.64 -16.42
CA GLY A 9 31.75 -0.35 -15.99
C GLY A 9 31.11 0.82 -16.73
N TRP A 10 30.11 1.45 -16.14
CA TRP A 10 29.40 2.55 -16.77
C TRP A 10 30.33 3.76 -16.98
N THR A 11 30.42 4.28 -18.20
CA THR A 11 31.02 5.59 -18.47
C THR A 11 29.91 6.57 -18.84
N ALA A 12 29.98 7.79 -18.30
CA ALA A 12 29.06 8.85 -18.68
C ALA A 12 29.13 9.09 -20.19
N ALA A 13 27.97 9.11 -20.86
CA ALA A 13 27.91 9.47 -22.28
C ALA A 13 27.84 11.00 -22.36
N SER A 14 28.18 11.57 -23.52
CA SER A 14 28.03 13.02 -23.73
C SER A 14 26.62 13.50 -23.35
N GLY A 15 26.52 14.60 -22.61
CA GLY A 15 25.25 15.12 -22.13
C GLY A 15 24.65 14.40 -20.91
N LYS A 16 25.38 13.52 -20.23
CA LYS A 16 24.90 12.78 -19.03
C LYS A 16 25.93 12.75 -17.90
N CYS A 17 25.46 12.60 -16.67
CA CYS A 17 26.26 12.29 -15.48
C CYS A 17 26.05 10.83 -15.06
N LEU A 18 27.05 10.22 -14.45
CA LEU A 18 26.98 8.95 -13.73
C LEU A 18 27.15 9.22 -12.24
N ILE A 19 26.04 9.38 -11.52
CA ILE A 19 26.03 9.71 -10.08
C ILE A 19 25.37 8.55 -9.35
N ASP A 20 26.00 8.02 -8.32
CA ASP A 20 25.52 6.87 -7.53
C ASP A 20 25.12 5.65 -8.39
N GLY A 21 25.92 5.36 -9.43
CA GLY A 21 25.65 4.28 -10.37
C GLY A 21 24.44 4.52 -11.30
N LYS A 22 23.82 5.70 -11.25
CA LYS A 22 22.67 6.09 -12.08
C LYS A 22 23.07 7.10 -13.15
N CYS A 23 22.40 6.99 -14.28
CA CYS A 23 22.66 7.78 -15.47
C CYS A 23 21.68 8.94 -15.55
N ILE A 24 22.16 10.13 -15.21
CA ILE A 24 21.35 11.33 -15.04
C ILE A 24 21.54 12.25 -16.26
N SER A 25 20.46 12.83 -16.79
CA SER A 25 20.53 13.78 -17.90
C SER A 25 21.14 15.11 -17.45
N SER A 26 21.96 15.75 -18.29
CA SER A 26 22.50 17.10 -18.02
C SER A 26 21.39 18.07 -17.61
N GLY A 27 21.62 18.82 -16.52
CA GLY A 27 20.69 19.78 -15.97
C GLY A 27 19.55 19.20 -15.11
N ALA A 28 19.39 17.87 -15.03
CA ALA A 28 18.47 17.25 -14.07
C ALA A 28 18.84 17.65 -12.64
N SER A 29 17.85 17.95 -11.81
CA SER A 29 18.04 18.32 -10.41
C SER A 29 17.97 17.12 -9.47
N GLN A 30 18.70 17.17 -8.35
CA GLN A 30 18.65 16.17 -7.29
C GLN A 30 17.35 16.33 -6.49
N ALA A 31 16.52 15.29 -6.48
CA ALA A 31 15.30 15.28 -5.67
C ALA A 31 15.65 15.24 -4.17
N GLY A 32 14.94 16.02 -3.35
CA GLY A 32 15.01 15.95 -1.88
C GLY A 32 16.30 16.45 -1.24
N SER A 33 17.18 17.12 -1.99
CA SER A 33 18.50 17.58 -1.50
C SER A 33 18.48 18.87 -0.68
N GLY A 34 17.35 19.59 -0.64
CA GLY A 34 17.26 20.89 0.02
C GLY A 34 18.08 22.01 -0.66
N GLY A 35 18.52 21.81 -1.92
CA GLY A 35 19.32 22.76 -2.68
C GLY A 35 19.42 22.44 -4.19
N CYS A 36 20.03 23.33 -4.98
CA CYS A 36 19.97 23.35 -6.45
C CYS A 36 21.17 22.58 -6.95
N PHE A 37 21.11 21.28 -6.70
CA PHE A 37 22.09 20.32 -7.14
C PHE A 37 21.65 19.81 -8.50
N VAL A 38 22.45 20.04 -9.52
CA VAL A 38 22.17 19.56 -10.88
C VAL A 38 23.25 18.61 -11.38
N CYS A 39 22.89 17.74 -12.30
CA CYS A 39 23.85 17.03 -13.12
C CYS A 39 24.57 18.03 -14.03
N ASP A 40 25.83 18.32 -13.73
CA ASP A 40 26.74 19.08 -14.58
C ASP A 40 27.70 18.12 -15.26
N THR A 41 27.74 18.14 -16.60
CA THR A 41 28.62 17.27 -17.39
C THR A 41 30.10 17.60 -17.23
N LYS A 42 30.45 18.74 -16.63
CA LYS A 42 31.83 19.08 -16.24
C LYS A 42 32.31 18.27 -15.04
N THR A 43 31.39 17.85 -14.18
CA THR A 43 31.62 17.08 -12.95
C THR A 43 30.71 15.85 -12.96
N PRO A 44 30.87 14.96 -13.96
CA PRO A 44 29.85 13.97 -14.31
C PRO A 44 29.67 12.86 -13.26
N SER A 45 30.50 12.80 -12.23
CA SER A 45 30.41 11.82 -11.14
C SER A 45 29.78 12.36 -9.86
N GLN A 46 29.40 13.63 -9.81
CA GLN A 46 28.87 14.27 -8.60
C GLN A 46 27.79 15.31 -8.91
N TRP A 47 26.92 15.55 -7.93
CA TRP A 47 25.96 16.63 -7.96
C TRP A 47 26.65 17.99 -7.83
N THR A 48 26.26 18.96 -8.66
CA THR A 48 26.85 20.30 -8.65
C THR A 48 25.84 21.33 -8.17
N GLN A 49 26.18 22.04 -7.10
CA GLN A 49 25.36 23.15 -6.62
C GLN A 49 25.44 24.32 -7.61
N LYS A 50 24.30 24.90 -7.98
CA LYS A 50 24.21 26.06 -8.87
C LYS A 50 23.64 27.28 -8.17
N ALA A 51 24.00 28.45 -8.71
CA ALA A 51 23.49 29.73 -8.27
C ALA A 51 22.04 29.96 -8.71
N ALA A 52 21.39 30.91 -8.06
CA ALA A 52 20.06 31.40 -8.40
C ALA A 52 19.95 31.80 -9.90
N GLY A 53 18.77 31.62 -10.48
CA GLY A 53 18.49 31.89 -11.89
C GLY A 53 18.98 30.83 -12.88
N THR A 54 19.77 29.85 -12.44
CA THR A 54 20.22 28.73 -13.29
C THR A 54 19.04 27.84 -13.67
N ALA A 55 18.97 27.44 -14.95
CA ALA A 55 17.98 26.47 -15.41
C ALA A 55 18.24 25.09 -14.79
N CYS A 56 17.17 24.44 -14.35
CA CYS A 56 17.22 23.06 -13.88
C CYS A 56 16.06 22.25 -14.44
N ASN A 57 16.13 20.93 -14.28
CA ASN A 57 15.13 20.01 -14.79
C ASN A 57 14.52 19.21 -13.63
N LEU A 58 13.32 19.66 -13.21
CA LEU A 58 12.42 19.03 -12.22
C LEU A 58 11.62 17.85 -12.81
N GLY A 59 11.98 17.37 -14.00
CA GLY A 59 11.20 16.40 -14.78
C GLY A 59 10.32 17.06 -15.85
N GLY A 60 9.61 16.22 -16.61
CA GLY A 60 8.80 16.65 -17.76
C GLY A 60 7.57 17.50 -17.43
N CYS A 61 7.17 17.58 -16.15
CA CYS A 61 5.94 18.22 -15.69
C CYS A 61 6.04 19.72 -15.38
N PHE A 62 7.20 20.34 -15.49
CA PHE A 62 7.37 21.76 -15.17
C PHE A 62 7.79 22.59 -16.38
N ASN A 63 7.29 23.81 -16.47
CA ASN A 63 7.71 24.80 -17.45
C ASN A 63 8.90 25.59 -16.90
N LEU A 64 10.00 25.57 -17.66
CA LEU A 64 11.22 26.36 -17.44
C LEU A 64 11.67 26.42 -15.97
N PRO A 65 11.98 25.28 -15.32
CA PRO A 65 12.38 25.29 -13.92
C PRO A 65 13.68 26.07 -13.72
N LYS A 66 13.72 26.92 -12.69
CA LYS A 66 14.89 27.72 -12.33
C LYS A 66 15.16 27.63 -10.83
N CYS A 67 16.41 27.85 -10.47
CA CYS A 67 16.82 27.92 -9.07
C CYS A 67 16.48 29.30 -8.48
N ASP A 68 15.91 29.32 -7.28
CA ASP A 68 15.70 30.55 -6.51
C ASP A 68 16.97 30.99 -5.76
N ALA A 69 16.86 32.06 -4.97
CA ALA A 69 17.97 32.61 -4.18
C ALA A 69 18.45 31.69 -3.05
N ALA A 70 17.58 30.82 -2.52
CA ALA A 70 17.95 29.76 -1.58
C ALA A 70 18.57 28.55 -2.28
N GLY A 71 18.62 28.58 -3.62
CA GLY A 71 19.05 27.48 -4.43
C GLY A 71 18.02 26.36 -4.45
N VAL A 72 16.71 26.60 -4.45
CA VAL A 72 15.72 25.54 -4.67
C VAL A 72 15.21 25.61 -6.10
N CYS A 73 15.14 24.47 -6.78
CA CYS A 73 14.52 24.39 -8.11
C CYS A 73 13.00 24.51 -8.00
N SER A 74 12.42 25.50 -8.66
CA SER A 74 10.97 25.66 -8.78
C SER A 74 10.58 25.97 -10.23
N GLY A 75 9.34 25.69 -10.60
CA GLY A 75 8.79 25.97 -11.91
C GLY A 75 7.27 25.91 -11.89
N THR A 76 6.62 26.45 -12.91
CA THR A 76 5.16 26.33 -13.03
C THR A 76 4.81 24.94 -13.56
N GLN A 77 4.00 24.19 -12.82
CA GLN A 77 3.51 22.89 -13.26
C GLN A 77 2.71 23.03 -14.56
N LYS A 78 2.97 22.14 -15.51
CA LYS A 78 2.23 22.08 -16.77
C LYS A 78 0.79 21.68 -16.49
N PRO A 79 -0.21 22.35 -17.10
CA PRO A 79 -1.61 21.89 -17.01
C PRO A 79 -1.74 20.43 -17.42
N GLY A 80 -2.44 19.63 -16.61
CA GLY A 80 -2.64 18.20 -16.85
C GLY A 80 -1.46 17.29 -16.51
N CYS A 81 -0.43 17.82 -15.83
CA CYS A 81 0.70 17.02 -15.32
C CYS A 81 0.62 16.92 -13.80
N CYS A 82 1.06 15.82 -13.21
CA CYS A 82 1.15 15.60 -11.77
C CYS A 82 2.59 15.26 -11.37
N VAL A 83 2.96 15.60 -10.13
CA VAL A 83 4.21 15.19 -9.47
C VAL A 83 3.96 14.54 -8.10
N ALA A 84 2.75 14.70 -7.55
CA ALA A 84 2.27 14.04 -6.34
C ALA A 84 0.78 13.69 -6.48
N ASN A 85 0.27 12.79 -5.63
CA ASN A 85 -1.14 12.39 -5.67
C ASN A 85 -2.11 13.57 -5.45
N ALA A 86 -1.74 14.54 -4.61
CA ALA A 86 -2.54 15.74 -4.35
C ALA A 86 -2.81 16.59 -5.60
N ASP A 87 -1.96 16.49 -6.63
CA ASP A 87 -2.16 17.20 -7.89
C ASP A 87 -3.33 16.63 -8.70
N CYS A 88 -3.78 15.43 -8.36
CA CYS A 88 -4.85 14.72 -9.06
C CYS A 88 -6.23 14.96 -8.47
N ASP A 89 -6.39 15.73 -7.39
CA ASP A 89 -7.69 15.97 -6.74
C ASP A 89 -8.72 16.53 -7.73
N ASN A 90 -8.28 17.44 -8.61
CA ASN A 90 -9.10 18.09 -9.63
C ASN A 90 -9.18 17.34 -10.97
N ASP A 91 -8.58 16.15 -11.10
CA ASP A 91 -8.66 15.36 -12.32
C ASP A 91 -10.13 14.94 -12.60
N PRO A 92 -10.63 15.00 -13.85
CA PRO A 92 -12.02 14.69 -14.15
C PRO A 92 -12.39 13.20 -14.00
N ALA A 93 -11.43 12.29 -13.87
CA ALA A 93 -11.71 10.87 -13.64
C ALA A 93 -12.48 10.67 -12.33
N VAL A 94 -13.50 9.81 -12.37
CA VAL A 94 -14.31 9.47 -11.20
C VAL A 94 -13.82 8.13 -10.65
N PRO A 95 -13.17 8.08 -9.47
CA PRO A 95 -12.74 6.82 -8.88
C PRO A 95 -13.94 5.95 -8.49
N GLY A 96 -13.84 4.64 -8.74
CA GLY A 96 -14.72 3.66 -8.13
C GLY A 96 -14.50 3.52 -6.62
N VAL A 97 -15.33 2.72 -5.95
CA VAL A 97 -15.31 2.52 -4.49
C VAL A 97 -13.94 2.06 -3.96
N CYS A 98 -13.21 1.26 -4.74
CA CYS A 98 -11.88 0.75 -4.39
C CYS A 98 -10.78 1.30 -5.30
N GLU A 99 -10.97 2.51 -5.80
CA GLU A 99 -9.97 3.22 -6.58
C GLU A 99 -9.67 4.57 -5.94
N GLU A 100 -8.44 5.02 -6.10
CA GLU A 100 -8.00 6.36 -5.72
C GLU A 100 -7.27 7.01 -6.89
N LYS A 101 -7.32 8.34 -6.94
CA LYS A 101 -6.52 9.09 -7.89
C LYS A 101 -5.08 9.13 -7.40
N ALA A 102 -4.15 8.73 -8.25
CA ALA A 102 -2.74 8.74 -7.91
C ALA A 102 -1.90 9.27 -9.07
N CYS A 103 -0.82 9.96 -8.74
CA CYS A 103 0.12 10.40 -9.75
C CYS A 103 1.03 9.26 -10.18
N ASN A 104 1.11 9.03 -11.48
CA ASN A 104 2.18 8.24 -12.06
C ASN A 104 3.38 9.14 -12.31
N ILE A 105 4.34 9.14 -11.37
CA ILE A 105 5.53 9.99 -11.43
C ILE A 105 6.44 9.71 -12.65
N VAL A 106 6.28 8.56 -13.31
CA VAL A 106 7.04 8.21 -14.52
C VAL A 106 6.43 8.88 -15.74
N THR A 107 5.10 8.85 -15.87
CA THR A 107 4.38 9.43 -17.01
C THR A 107 3.97 10.89 -16.78
N GLY A 108 3.97 11.34 -15.52
CA GLY A 108 3.45 12.64 -15.09
C GLY A 108 1.93 12.75 -15.19
N LYS A 109 1.20 11.63 -15.25
CA LYS A 109 -0.26 11.61 -15.45
C LYS A 109 -0.99 11.09 -14.21
N CYS A 110 -2.18 11.65 -13.98
CA CYS A 110 -3.11 11.12 -13.01
C CYS A 110 -3.75 9.85 -13.55
N GLU A 111 -3.75 8.81 -12.73
CA GLU A 111 -4.30 7.49 -13.04
C GLU A 111 -5.13 7.01 -11.84
N LEU A 112 -6.16 6.20 -12.10
CA LEU A 112 -6.88 5.50 -11.05
C LEU A 112 -6.09 4.27 -10.62
N LYS A 113 -5.87 4.11 -9.32
CA LYS A 113 -5.15 2.97 -8.75
C LYS A 113 -6.03 2.23 -7.74
N PRO A 114 -5.91 0.90 -7.65
CA PRO A 114 -6.59 0.12 -6.62
C PRO A 114 -6.16 0.56 -5.22
N VAL A 115 -7.12 0.77 -4.32
CA VAL A 115 -6.87 1.04 -2.91
C VAL A 115 -6.45 -0.25 -2.22
N ALA A 116 -5.27 -0.25 -1.60
CA ALA A 116 -4.76 -1.41 -0.87
C ALA A 116 -5.71 -1.81 0.28
N GLY A 117 -6.08 -3.09 0.34
CA GLY A 117 -7.00 -3.60 1.36
C GLY A 117 -8.48 -3.27 1.13
N CYS A 118 -8.82 -2.61 0.02
CA CYS A 118 -10.21 -2.41 -0.37
C CYS A 118 -10.74 -3.58 -1.19
N CYS A 119 -12.02 -3.88 -1.03
CA CYS A 119 -12.73 -4.86 -1.84
C CYS A 119 -14.20 -4.49 -1.98
N THR A 120 -14.84 -4.92 -3.07
CA THR A 120 -16.28 -4.69 -3.33
C THR A 120 -17.09 -5.98 -3.43
N ALA A 121 -16.41 -7.13 -3.40
CA ALA A 121 -16.99 -8.45 -3.53
C ALA A 121 -16.05 -9.49 -2.92
N GLY A 122 -16.58 -10.68 -2.63
CA GLY A 122 -15.81 -11.80 -2.12
C GLY A 122 -16.14 -12.14 -0.67
N ILE A 123 -15.94 -13.41 -0.31
CA ILE A 123 -16.32 -13.96 0.99
C ILE A 123 -15.50 -13.39 2.16
N CYS A 124 -14.29 -12.91 1.85
CA CYS A 124 -13.36 -12.24 2.74
C CYS A 124 -13.43 -10.72 2.61
N CYS A 125 -14.47 -10.20 1.97
CA CYS A 125 -14.76 -8.78 1.96
C CYS A 125 -15.85 -8.45 2.99
N ASP A 126 -15.61 -7.42 3.79
CA ASP A 126 -16.63 -6.74 4.56
C ASP A 126 -17.30 -5.70 3.65
N ILE A 127 -18.43 -6.10 3.03
CA ILE A 127 -19.14 -5.26 2.05
C ILE A 127 -19.64 -3.93 2.65
N PRO A 128 -20.18 -3.88 3.89
CA PRO A 128 -20.58 -2.62 4.51
C PRO A 128 -19.45 -1.58 4.59
N THR A 129 -18.22 -2.02 4.85
CA THR A 129 -17.06 -1.13 4.99
C THR A 129 -16.14 -1.10 3.76
N ASN A 130 -16.37 -1.97 2.77
CA ASN A 130 -15.50 -2.24 1.62
C ASN A 130 -14.06 -2.61 2.01
N THR A 131 -13.88 -3.25 3.17
CA THR A 131 -12.56 -3.62 3.68
C THR A 131 -12.32 -5.12 3.64
N MET A 132 -11.06 -5.49 3.46
CA MET A 132 -10.62 -6.87 3.60
C MET A 132 -10.80 -7.34 5.05
N LYS A 133 -11.47 -8.47 5.24
CA LYS A 133 -11.50 -9.15 6.54
C LYS A 133 -10.08 -9.56 6.94
N GLU A 134 -9.80 -9.46 8.23
CA GLU A 134 -8.50 -9.83 8.79
C GLU A 134 -8.11 -11.28 8.49
N LYS A 135 -6.81 -11.54 8.51
CA LYS A 135 -6.28 -12.89 8.36
C LYS A 135 -6.83 -13.79 9.48
N GLY A 136 -7.44 -14.90 9.10
CA GLY A 136 -8.06 -15.85 10.03
C GLY A 136 -9.51 -15.59 10.37
N ALA A 137 -10.13 -14.53 9.83
CA ALA A 137 -11.59 -14.39 9.86
C ALA A 137 -12.26 -15.57 9.13
N ALA A 138 -13.48 -15.93 9.57
CA ALA A 138 -14.22 -17.05 8.99
C ALA A 138 -14.43 -16.90 7.48
N CYS A 139 -13.93 -17.88 6.72
CA CYS A 139 -14.02 -17.89 5.27
C CYS A 139 -15.20 -18.74 4.79
N GLY A 140 -16.39 -18.17 4.92
CA GLY A 140 -17.66 -18.80 4.52
C GLY A 140 -18.40 -19.51 5.62
N GLY A 141 -19.45 -20.26 5.24
CA GLY A 141 -20.40 -20.86 6.18
C GLY A 141 -20.15 -22.33 6.53
N VAL A 142 -19.08 -22.95 6.01
CA VAL A 142 -18.81 -24.38 6.22
C VAL A 142 -18.20 -24.58 7.60
N LYS A 143 -19.03 -25.07 8.52
CA LYS A 143 -18.65 -25.40 9.90
C LYS A 143 -17.92 -26.74 9.91
N SER A 144 -16.71 -26.76 10.47
CA SER A 144 -15.93 -27.96 10.70
C SER A 144 -16.06 -28.50 12.12
N GLY A 145 -16.59 -27.68 13.04
CA GLY A 145 -16.80 -28.08 14.43
C GLY A 145 -17.32 -26.93 15.29
N ALA A 146 -17.23 -27.10 16.61
CA ALA A 146 -17.54 -26.08 17.58
C ALA A 146 -16.63 -26.19 18.81
N GLU A 147 -16.39 -25.06 19.45
CA GLU A 147 -15.79 -25.00 20.77
C GLU A 147 -16.78 -24.47 21.80
N TYR A 148 -16.59 -24.87 23.04
CA TYR A 148 -17.42 -24.53 24.18
C TYR A 148 -16.55 -24.06 25.34
N LYS A 149 -17.08 -23.13 26.13
CA LYS A 149 -16.50 -22.71 27.41
C LYS A 149 -17.60 -22.37 28.41
N CYS A 150 -17.24 -22.36 29.70
CA CYS A 150 -18.08 -21.77 30.74
C CYS A 150 -17.72 -20.30 30.93
N GLU A 151 -18.74 -19.47 31.14
CA GLU A 151 -18.61 -18.06 31.52
C GLU A 151 -19.64 -17.77 32.62
N GLY A 152 -19.22 -17.99 33.88
CA GLY A 152 -20.13 -18.01 35.02
C GLY A 152 -21.12 -19.19 34.94
N SER A 153 -22.43 -18.91 35.02
CA SER A 153 -23.49 -19.90 34.80
C SER A 153 -23.79 -20.14 33.31
N LEU A 154 -23.13 -19.43 32.39
CA LEU A 154 -23.40 -19.55 30.96
C LEU A 154 -22.46 -20.57 30.32
N VAL A 155 -23.03 -21.41 29.45
CA VAL A 155 -22.29 -22.18 28.46
C VAL A 155 -22.22 -21.34 27.19
N MET A 156 -21.01 -20.98 26.78
CA MET A 156 -20.74 -20.29 25.53
C MET A 156 -20.31 -21.29 24.46
N LYS A 157 -20.67 -21.04 23.21
CA LYS A 157 -20.27 -21.81 22.03
C LYS A 157 -19.76 -20.88 20.94
N ARG A 158 -18.71 -21.28 20.23
CA ARG A 158 -18.32 -20.69 18.94
C ARG A 158 -18.18 -21.79 17.89
N ASP A 159 -18.51 -21.48 16.64
CA ASP A 159 -18.31 -22.42 15.53
C ASP A 159 -16.85 -22.34 15.05
N ILE A 160 -16.31 -23.47 14.60
CA ILE A 160 -15.01 -23.60 13.94
C ILE A 160 -15.28 -23.76 12.44
N PHE A 161 -14.51 -23.10 11.57
CA PHE A 161 -14.65 -23.20 10.12
C PHE A 161 -13.36 -23.77 9.49
N SER A 162 -13.52 -24.58 8.43
CA SER A 162 -12.41 -25.21 7.70
C SER A 162 -11.75 -24.26 6.68
N GLY A 163 -11.31 -23.10 7.15
CA GLY A 163 -10.57 -22.14 6.35
C GLY A 163 -10.72 -20.71 6.85
N GLY A 164 -9.65 -19.93 6.77
CA GLY A 164 -9.62 -18.52 7.17
C GLY A 164 -9.34 -17.60 6.00
N CYS A 165 -9.79 -16.35 6.10
CA CYS A 165 -9.42 -15.31 5.16
C CYS A 165 -7.89 -15.09 5.18
N THR A 166 -7.33 -14.78 4.02
CA THR A 166 -5.87 -14.52 3.89
C THR A 166 -5.44 -13.16 4.42
N GLY A 167 -6.39 -12.21 4.48
CA GLY A 167 -6.13 -10.80 4.78
C GLY A 167 -5.65 -9.99 3.57
N THR A 168 -5.41 -10.63 2.42
CA THR A 168 -4.87 -9.97 1.22
C THR A 168 -5.70 -10.21 -0.04
N GLU A 169 -6.56 -11.22 -0.04
CA GLU A 169 -7.36 -11.59 -1.20
C GLU A 169 -8.85 -11.79 -0.85
N PRO A 170 -9.76 -11.02 -1.45
CA PRO A 170 -11.17 -10.96 -1.02
C PRO A 170 -11.97 -12.25 -1.27
N SER A 171 -11.51 -13.08 -2.20
CA SER A 171 -12.21 -14.32 -2.59
C SER A 171 -11.45 -15.59 -2.21
N LYS A 172 -10.27 -15.49 -1.60
CA LYS A 172 -9.47 -16.68 -1.25
C LYS A 172 -9.54 -17.01 0.23
N CYS A 173 -9.95 -18.25 0.48
CA CYS A 173 -9.78 -18.92 1.75
C CYS A 173 -8.43 -19.65 1.79
N ALA A 174 -7.71 -19.54 2.90
CA ALA A 174 -6.58 -20.40 3.21
C ALA A 174 -7.05 -21.58 4.06
N GLY A 175 -7.04 -22.79 3.48
CA GLY A 175 -7.44 -24.02 4.17
C GLY A 175 -6.51 -24.44 5.31
N SER A 176 -5.29 -23.91 5.36
CA SER A 176 -4.35 -24.11 6.46
C SER A 176 -4.64 -23.20 7.68
N ILE A 177 -5.63 -22.32 7.59
CA ILE A 177 -6.00 -21.41 8.68
C ILE A 177 -7.31 -21.91 9.29
N THR A 178 -7.25 -22.35 10.55
CA THR A 178 -8.45 -22.56 11.35
C THR A 178 -9.01 -21.19 11.72
N SER A 179 -10.28 -20.96 11.41
CA SER A 179 -10.98 -19.73 11.75
C SER A 179 -12.13 -20.02 12.71
N TYR A 180 -12.47 -19.02 13.49
CA TYR A 180 -13.43 -19.13 14.59
C TYR A 180 -14.53 -18.08 14.43
N GLY A 181 -15.76 -18.47 14.72
CA GLY A 181 -16.87 -17.53 14.87
C GLY A 181 -16.81 -16.81 16.22
N GLU A 182 -17.72 -15.86 16.38
CA GLU A 182 -17.96 -15.18 17.65
C GLU A 182 -18.48 -16.16 18.73
N TRP A 183 -18.16 -15.86 19.99
CA TRP A 183 -18.75 -16.58 21.12
C TRP A 183 -20.21 -16.18 21.27
N THR A 184 -21.09 -17.16 21.29
CA THR A 184 -22.52 -16.98 21.50
C THR A 184 -22.97 -17.80 22.71
N GLN A 185 -23.98 -17.30 23.41
CA GLN A 185 -24.59 -18.07 24.50
C GLN A 185 -25.30 -19.30 23.91
N TYR A 186 -24.87 -20.48 24.36
CA TYR A 186 -25.44 -21.76 23.94
C TYR A 186 -26.47 -22.28 24.94
N LYS A 187 -26.20 -22.14 26.23
CA LYS A 187 -27.07 -22.59 27.31
C LYS A 187 -26.84 -21.75 28.56
N ASP A 188 -27.89 -21.56 29.36
CA ASP A 188 -27.79 -20.98 30.71
C ASP A 188 -28.03 -22.09 31.74
N CYS A 189 -27.10 -22.23 32.69
CA CYS A 189 -27.22 -23.16 33.81
C CYS A 189 -28.09 -22.62 34.95
N LYS A 190 -28.52 -21.36 34.89
CA LYS A 190 -29.31 -20.70 35.94
C LYS A 190 -28.62 -20.83 37.29
N ASP A 191 -29.27 -21.47 38.26
CA ASP A 191 -28.78 -21.70 39.62
C ASP A 191 -27.75 -22.85 39.71
N GLN A 192 -27.49 -23.57 38.61
CA GLN A 192 -26.50 -24.64 38.55
C GLN A 192 -25.13 -24.09 38.12
N THR A 193 -24.08 -24.80 38.52
CA THR A 193 -22.70 -24.45 38.14
C THR A 193 -22.39 -25.01 36.75
N CYS A 194 -21.91 -24.15 35.86
CA CYS A 194 -21.34 -24.60 34.59
C CYS A 194 -20.02 -25.33 34.85
N THR A 195 -19.94 -26.59 34.46
CA THR A 195 -18.72 -27.40 34.58
C THR A 195 -18.14 -27.68 33.19
N PRO A 196 -16.88 -27.30 32.92
CA PRO A 196 -16.24 -27.53 31.63
C PRO A 196 -16.31 -29.00 31.18
N GLY A 197 -16.47 -29.21 29.87
CA GLY A 197 -16.36 -30.53 29.27
C GLY A 197 -14.93 -31.09 29.35
N SER A 198 -14.75 -32.36 28.97
CA SER A 198 -13.43 -33.02 28.96
C SER A 198 -12.44 -32.42 27.94
N SER A 199 -12.93 -31.64 26.99
CA SER A 199 -12.13 -30.82 26.07
C SER A 199 -13.00 -29.65 25.57
N VAL A 200 -12.38 -28.69 24.88
CA VAL A 200 -13.10 -27.53 24.32
C VAL A 200 -14.14 -27.91 23.27
N THR A 201 -14.08 -29.09 22.66
CA THR A 201 -15.07 -29.55 21.66
C THR A 201 -16.23 -30.31 22.28
N VAL A 202 -16.20 -30.58 23.59
CA VAL A 202 -17.27 -31.26 24.33
C VAL A 202 -18.04 -30.23 25.14
N ALA A 203 -19.37 -30.20 24.96
CA ALA A 203 -20.23 -29.23 25.64
C ALA A 203 -20.15 -29.37 27.17
N PRO A 204 -19.98 -28.26 27.91
CA PRO A 204 -20.10 -28.21 29.37
C PRO A 204 -21.44 -28.71 29.89
N ILE A 205 -21.43 -29.21 31.12
CA ILE A 205 -22.63 -29.67 31.82
C ILE A 205 -23.01 -28.71 32.94
N CYS A 206 -24.31 -28.53 33.15
CA CYS A 206 -24.84 -27.77 34.28
C CYS A 206 -25.11 -28.75 35.41
N LYS A 207 -24.52 -28.51 36.59
CA LYS A 207 -24.73 -29.34 37.78
C LYS A 207 -24.67 -28.53 39.07
#